data_AF-A0A821MK30-F1
#
_entry.id   AF-A0A821MK30-F1
#
_cell.length_a   1.000
_cell.length_b   1.000
_cell.length_c   1.000
_cell.angle_alpha   90.00
_cell.angle_beta   90.00
_cell.angle_gamma   90.00
#
_symmetry.space_group_name_H-M   'P 1'
#
loop_
_entity.id
_entity.type
_entity.pdbx_description
1 polymer ?
#
loop_
_entity_poly.entity_id
_entity_poly.type
_entity_poly.pdbx_seq_one_letter_code
_entity_poly.pdbx_strand_id
1 'polypeptide(L)' 'EVYISRTVVDELKRIVNEADIMKEDDAVWPPQDRTGRQELEIVLGDE' A
#
# COMPACT_ATOMS: atom_id res chain seq x y z
N GLU A 1 17.45 -0.48 -11.01
CA GLU A 1 17.07 0.14 -9.73
C GLU A 1 17.41 1.62 -9.78
N VAL A 2 16.68 2.45 -9.04
CA VAL A 2 16.88 3.90 -8.97
C VAL A 2 16.70 4.39 -7.54
N TYR A 3 17.38 5.47 -7.20
CA TYR A 3 17.19 6.16 -5.93
C TYR A 3 16.22 7.32 -6.13
N ILE A 4 15.27 7.46 -5.21
CA ILE A 4 14.28 8.53 -5.24
C ILE A 4 14.60 9.58 -4.18
N SER A 5 14.18 10.82 -4.45
CA SER A 5 14.35 11.90 -3.48
C SER A 5 13.45 11.68 -2.28
N ARG A 6 13.82 12.31 -1.15
CA ARG A 6 13.04 12.24 0.07
C ARG A 6 11.60 12.75 -0.12
N THR A 7 11.41 13.77 -0.96
CA THR A 7 10.09 14.33 -1.29
C THR A 7 9.14 13.28 -1.88
N VAL A 8 9.64 12.38 -2.73
CA VAL A 8 8.81 11.30 -3.31
C VAL A 8 8.38 10.32 -2.24
N VAL A 9 9.29 9.97 -1.31
CA VAL A 9 8.99 9.08 -0.19
C VAL A 9 7.95 9.71 0.75
N ASP A 10 8.10 10.99 1.08
CA ASP A 10 7.18 11.69 1.97
C ASP A 10 5.78 11.85 1.33
N GLU A 11 5.71 12.08 0.01
CA GLU A 11 4.44 12.13 -0.71
C GLU A 11 3.75 10.76 -0.77
N LEU A 12 4.51 9.68 -0.98
CA LEU A 12 3.94 8.32 -0.93
C LEU A 12 3.32 8.03 0.44
N LYS A 13 3.99 8.41 1.53
CA LYS A 13 3.44 8.31 2.89
C LYS A 13 2.17 9.15 3.06
N ARG A 14 2.14 10.36 2.50
CA ARG A 14 0.96 11.22 2.52
C ARG A 14 -0.24 10.55 1.85
N ILE A 15 -0.03 9.94 0.68
CA ILE A 15 -1.07 9.20 -0.06
C ILE A 15 -1.59 8.01 0.74
N VAL A 16 -0.69 7.20 1.33
CA VAL A 16 -1.08 6.04 2.16
C VAL A 16 -1.93 6.48 3.35
N ASN A 17 -1.50 7.53 4.05
CA ASN A 17 -2.24 8.05 5.21
C ASN A 17 -3.59 8.65 4.83
N GLU A 18 -3.67 9.40 3.72
CA GLU A 18 -4.92 10.01 3.24
C GLU A 18 -5.93 8.95 2.76
N ALA A 19 -5.46 7.82 2.25
CA ALA A 19 -6.31 6.71 1.82
C ALA A 19 -6.91 5.90 2.99
N ASP A 20 -6.44 6.11 4.23
CA ASP A 20 -6.82 5.33 5.42
C ASP A 20 -6.62 3.80 5.28
N ILE A 21 -5.84 3.35 4.28
CA ILE A 21 -5.69 1.93 3.90
C ILE A 21 -5.10 1.05 5.00
N MET A 22 -4.32 1.63 5.93
CA MET A 22 -3.73 0.91 7.07
C MET A 22 -4.79 0.39 8.07
N LYS A 23 -6.04 0.86 7.97
CA LYS A 23 -7.16 0.44 8.82
C LYS A 23 -8.05 -0.63 8.17
N GLU A 24 -7.79 -0.95 6.90
CA GLU A 24 -8.60 -1.88 6.13
C GLU A 24 -8.11 -3.33 6.32
N ASP A 25 -9.03 -4.27 6.14
CA ASP A 25 -8.79 -5.70 6.21
C ASP A 25 -9.37 -6.39 4.97
N ASP A 26 -8.61 -7.31 4.38
CA ASP A 26 -8.95 -7.95 3.11
C ASP A 26 -9.84 -9.20 3.27
N ALA A 27 -10.31 -9.52 4.48
CA ALA A 27 -11.12 -10.72 4.75
C ALA A 27 -12.41 -10.84 3.91
N VAL A 28 -12.91 -9.72 3.38
CA VAL A 28 -14.11 -9.66 2.52
C VAL A 28 -13.80 -9.33 1.05
N TRP A 29 -12.53 -9.24 0.68
CA TRP A 29 -12.13 -8.93 -0.70
C TRP A 29 -12.27 -10.16 -1.61
N PRO A 30 -12.49 -9.96 -2.92
CA PRO A 30 -12.52 -11.06 -3.87
C PRO A 30 -11.20 -11.84 -3.85
N PRO A 31 -11.23 -13.18 -3.73
CA PRO A 31 -10.01 -13.98 -3.78
C PRO A 31 -9.41 -13.94 -5.19
N GLN A 32 -8.13 -14.25 -5.29
CA GLN A 32 -7.46 -14.42 -6.57
C GLN A 32 -8.22 -15.41 -7.48
N ASP A 33 -8.26 -15.13 -8.78
CA ASP A 33 -8.96 -15.96 -9.75
C ASP A 33 -8.07 -16.25 -10.98
N ARG A 34 -8.67 -16.84 -12.02
CA ARG A 34 -7.96 -17.17 -13.26
C ARG A 34 -7.50 -15.92 -14.03
N THR A 35 -8.13 -14.77 -13.80
CA THR A 35 -7.87 -13.50 -14.48
C THR A 35 -6.71 -12.77 -13.84
N GLY A 36 -6.51 -12.92 -12.52
CA GLY A 36 -5.32 -12.41 -11.86
C GLY A 36 -5.34 -12.44 -10.34
N ARG A 37 -4.31 -11.79 -9.80
CA ARG A 37 -4.02 -11.64 -8.38
C ARG A 37 -3.47 -10.25 -8.13
N GLN A 38 -3.82 -9.65 -7.01
CA GLN A 38 -3.23 -8.41 -6.52
C GLN A 38 -2.60 -8.65 -5.14
N GLU A 39 -1.50 -7.95 -4.88
CA GLU A 39 -0.81 -7.94 -3.60
C GLU A 39 -0.44 -6.50 -3.28
N LEU A 40 -0.63 -6.11 -2.02
CA LEU A 40 -0.19 -4.84 -1.49
C LEU A 40 0.39 -5.10 -0.10
N GLU A 41 1.65 -4.75 0.10
CA GLU A 41 2.34 -4.83 1.38
C GLU A 41 2.88 -3.44 1.70
N ILE A 42 2.56 -2.93 2.88
CA ILE A 42 2.97 -1.61 3.35
C ILE A 42 3.50 -1.77 4.77
N VAL A 43 4.68 -1.18 5.02
CA VAL A 43 5.24 -1.02 6.37
C VAL A 43 5.45 0.47 6.61
N LEU A 44 4.83 1.01 7.64
CA LEU A 44 4.86 2.45 7.91
C LEU A 44 5.02 2.74 9.40
N GLY A 45 6.26 3.00 9.82
CA GLY A 45 6.56 3.23 11.23
C GLY A 45 6.64 1.89 11.98
N ASP A 46 5.93 1.79 13.10
CA ASP A 46 5.84 0.58 13.93
C ASP A 46 4.56 -0.23 13.67
N GLU A 47 3.76 0.20 12.67
CA GLU A 47 2.59 -0.52 12.14
C GLU A 47 2.97 -1.47 11.00
#